data_AF-A0A9J6G9Z2-F1
#
_entry.id   AF-A0A9J6G9Z2-F1
#
_cell.length_a   1.000
_cell.length_b   1.000
_cell.length_c   1.000
_cell.angle_alpha   90.00
_cell.angle_beta   90.00
_cell.angle_gamma   90.00
#
_symmetry.space_group_name_H-M   'P 1'
#
loop_
_entity.id
_entity.type
_entity.pdbx_description
1 polymer ?
#
loop_
_entity_poly.entity_id
_entity_poly.type
_entity_poly.pdbx_seq_one_letter_code
_entity_poly.pdbx_strand_id
1 'polypeptide(L)'
;MHLSCLEPRASVSESSRESFRQLAKCAPQVIPSSDVSSLLDEVTEFCLEPLPAALDGRLDRYWQDVFERKNAENQVKYPLLTKLVKALLCLPHGNADVERGFSQNGRVLHDRSSLSLESVNGIRHTLSFAQRYGSDPCKFEIGNDVVKAVRNASKRYSQRMEQEKQALKRLRTGAEQSTPSTSEADRQNEAVGAERMLKNAELLIERGMKQKNFGDIQSGQVLLMQAREKMTASMKRLESVNKAKKNEHN
;
A
#
# COMPACT_ATOMS: atom_id res chain seq x y z
N MET A 1 -5.37 22.49 -8.91
CA MET A 1 -4.35 23.54 -9.14
C MET A 1 -4.34 23.82 -10.62
N HIS A 2 -4.82 24.99 -11.05
CA HIS A 2 -4.81 25.33 -12.48
C HIS A 2 -3.46 25.96 -12.80
N LEU A 3 -2.62 25.29 -13.61
CA LEU A 3 -1.27 25.75 -13.97
C LEU A 3 -1.28 26.84 -15.06
N SER A 4 -2.33 27.67 -15.10
CA SER A 4 -2.49 28.72 -16.10
C SER A 4 -1.36 29.75 -16.05
N CYS A 5 -0.66 29.91 -14.91
CA CYS A 5 0.53 30.76 -14.80
C CYS A 5 1.72 30.30 -15.66
N LEU A 6 1.73 29.06 -16.15
CA LEU A 6 2.77 28.55 -17.04
C LEU A 6 2.52 28.92 -18.51
N GLU A 7 1.32 29.35 -18.88
CA GLU A 7 1.03 29.72 -20.25
C GLU A 7 1.74 31.03 -20.63
N PRO A 8 2.38 31.11 -21.82
CA PRO A 8 3.12 32.29 -22.27
C PRO A 8 2.31 33.60 -22.25
N ARG A 9 0.97 33.50 -22.38
CA ARG A 9 0.06 34.65 -22.39
C ARG A 9 -0.40 35.08 -20.99
N ALA A 10 -0.36 34.18 -20.02
CA ALA A 10 -0.80 34.43 -18.65
C ALA A 10 0.38 34.65 -17.70
N SER A 11 1.59 34.23 -18.07
CA SER A 11 2.82 34.41 -17.27
C SER A 11 3.22 35.87 -17.04
N VAL A 12 2.61 36.82 -17.76
CA VAL A 12 2.89 38.28 -17.65
C VAL A 12 1.97 38.98 -16.63
N SER A 13 0.96 38.30 -16.09
CA SER A 13 0.02 38.90 -15.11
C SER A 13 0.60 38.92 -13.68
N GLU A 14 0.29 39.97 -12.89
CA GLU A 14 0.60 40.02 -11.45
C GLU A 14 0.09 38.78 -10.67
N SER A 15 -1.05 38.22 -11.11
CA SER A 15 -1.65 36.99 -10.55
C SER A 15 -0.74 35.76 -10.70
N SER A 16 0.18 35.77 -11.66
CA SER A 16 1.14 34.68 -11.89
C SER A 16 2.24 34.66 -10.84
N ARG A 17 2.63 35.82 -10.28
CA ARG A 17 3.63 35.92 -9.21
C ARG A 17 3.13 35.28 -7.92
N GLU A 18 1.87 35.56 -7.54
CA GLU A 18 1.25 34.92 -6.39
C GLU A 18 1.07 33.42 -6.62
N SER A 19 0.74 33.01 -7.85
CA SER A 19 0.66 31.59 -8.21
C SER A 19 2.01 30.88 -8.05
N PHE A 20 3.12 31.46 -8.52
CA PHE A 20 4.46 30.90 -8.32
C PHE A 20 4.86 30.84 -6.84
N ARG A 21 4.49 31.85 -6.05
CA ARG A 21 4.70 31.83 -4.58
C ARG A 21 3.96 30.67 -3.92
N GLN A 22 2.69 30.47 -4.26
CA GLN A 22 1.87 29.37 -3.73
C GLN A 22 2.43 28.01 -4.17
N LEU A 23 2.84 27.88 -5.44
CA LEU A 23 3.44 26.66 -5.98
C LEU A 23 4.77 26.32 -5.31
N ALA A 24 5.63 27.31 -5.07
CA ALA A 24 6.89 27.11 -4.34
C ALA A 24 6.65 26.64 -2.90
N LYS A 25 5.64 27.19 -2.21
CA LYS A 25 5.23 26.73 -0.87
C LYS A 25 4.69 25.30 -0.86
N CYS A 26 3.98 24.89 -1.91
CA CYS A 26 3.47 23.53 -2.05
C CYS A 26 4.53 22.50 -2.47
N ALA A 27 5.70 22.94 -2.94
CA ALA A 27 6.79 22.07 -3.40
C ALA A 27 8.11 22.34 -2.66
N PRO A 28 8.16 22.19 -1.32
CA PRO A 28 9.36 22.46 -0.52
C PRO A 28 10.53 21.52 -0.87
N GLN A 29 10.25 20.33 -1.44
CA GLN A 29 11.30 19.43 -1.92
C GLN A 29 12.01 19.95 -3.19
N VAL A 30 11.37 20.83 -3.96
CA VAL A 30 11.93 21.40 -5.19
C VAL A 30 12.64 22.71 -4.89
N ILE A 31 12.03 23.58 -4.08
CA ILE A 31 12.57 24.88 -3.70
C ILE A 31 12.50 25.04 -2.18
N PRO A 32 13.65 25.21 -1.51
CA PRO A 32 13.67 25.50 -0.08
C PRO A 32 12.95 26.82 0.24
N SER A 33 12.35 26.93 1.42
CA SER A 33 11.66 28.15 1.86
C SER A 33 12.58 29.40 1.90
N SER A 34 13.89 29.22 2.03
CA SER A 34 14.89 30.29 1.96
C SER A 34 14.98 30.94 0.58
N ASP A 35 14.74 30.17 -0.48
CA ASP A 35 15.03 30.56 -1.86
C ASP A 35 13.77 31.09 -2.57
N VAL A 36 12.63 31.13 -1.87
CA VAL A 36 11.36 31.64 -2.41
C VAL A 36 11.45 33.12 -2.75
N SER A 37 12.19 33.92 -1.99
CA SER A 37 12.39 35.34 -2.32
C SER A 37 13.17 35.49 -3.64
N SER A 38 14.30 34.79 -3.76
CA SER A 38 15.14 34.80 -4.97
C SER A 38 14.40 34.29 -6.21
N LEU A 39 13.53 33.28 -6.05
CA LEU A 39 12.64 32.83 -7.11
C LEU A 39 11.69 33.94 -7.58
N LEU A 40 11.12 34.71 -6.66
CA LEU A 40 10.20 35.80 -7.02
C LEU A 40 10.92 36.94 -7.74
N ASP A 41 12.19 37.17 -7.42
CA ASP A 41 13.04 38.12 -8.14
C ASP A 41 13.28 37.63 -9.59
N GLU A 42 13.64 36.35 -9.78
CA GLU A 42 13.76 35.73 -11.11
C GLU A 42 12.45 35.79 -11.91
N VAL A 43 11.32 35.50 -11.28
CA VAL A 43 9.98 35.59 -11.91
C VAL A 43 9.68 37.02 -12.31
N THR A 44 10.03 38.01 -11.49
CA THR A 44 9.81 39.42 -11.81
C THR A 44 10.65 39.84 -13.01
N GLU A 45 11.92 39.44 -13.06
CA GLU A 45 12.78 39.69 -14.22
C GLU A 45 12.25 39.00 -15.48
N PHE A 46 11.79 37.76 -15.37
CA PHE A 46 11.17 37.01 -16.47
C PHE A 46 9.91 37.70 -17.02
N CYS A 47 9.02 38.21 -16.16
CA CYS A 47 7.80 38.91 -16.59
C CYS A 47 8.08 40.24 -17.30
N LEU A 48 9.22 40.87 -17.04
CA LEU A 48 9.62 42.15 -17.64
C LEU A 48 10.34 41.98 -18.98
N GLU A 49 10.84 40.77 -19.26
CA GLU A 49 11.57 40.50 -20.49
C GLU A 49 10.59 40.21 -21.65
N PRO A 50 10.73 40.87 -22.81
CA PRO A 50 9.93 40.55 -23.98
C PRO A 50 10.24 39.13 -24.44
N LEU A 51 9.30 38.22 -24.24
CA LEU A 51 9.41 36.83 -24.64
C LEU A 51 9.01 36.65 -26.11
N PRO A 52 9.74 35.78 -26.86
CA PRO A 52 9.31 35.40 -28.20
C PRO A 52 7.94 34.74 -28.12
N ALA A 53 7.02 35.14 -28.99
CA ALA A 53 5.72 34.53 -29.09
C ALA A 53 5.88 33.02 -29.32
N ALA A 54 5.20 32.19 -28.53
CA ALA A 54 5.24 30.73 -28.70
C ALA A 54 4.78 30.37 -30.12
N LEU A 55 5.74 30.04 -31.00
CA LEU A 55 5.50 29.88 -32.44
C LEU A 55 4.60 28.70 -32.79
N ASP A 56 4.43 27.72 -31.88
CA ASP A 56 3.85 26.41 -32.24
C ASP A 56 2.89 25.81 -31.18
N GLY A 57 2.45 26.61 -30.18
CA GLY A 57 1.51 26.15 -29.14
C GLY A 57 2.03 25.05 -28.18
N ARG A 58 3.22 24.52 -28.44
CA ARG A 58 3.98 23.53 -27.65
C ARG A 58 4.63 24.20 -26.43
N LEU A 59 4.00 24.03 -25.26
CA LEU A 59 4.46 24.60 -23.99
C LEU A 59 5.87 24.13 -23.59
N ASP A 60 6.21 22.88 -23.92
CA ASP A 60 7.51 22.26 -23.67
C ASP A 60 8.65 23.00 -24.39
N ARG A 61 8.46 23.36 -25.66
CA ARG A 61 9.46 24.08 -26.46
C ARG A 61 9.65 25.50 -25.98
N TYR A 62 8.55 26.19 -25.66
CA TYR A 62 8.62 27.54 -25.10
C TYR A 62 9.47 27.60 -23.83
N TRP A 63 9.23 26.70 -22.89
CA TRP A 63 10.01 26.66 -21.65
C TRP A 63 11.44 26.16 -21.88
N GLN A 64 11.67 25.29 -22.87
CA GLN A 64 13.03 24.92 -23.28
C GLN A 64 13.84 26.15 -23.72
N ASP A 65 13.27 27.02 -24.56
CA ASP A 65 13.94 28.26 -25.00
C ASP A 65 14.27 29.18 -23.81
N VAL A 66 13.40 29.22 -22.79
CA VAL A 66 13.63 29.98 -21.56
C VAL A 66 14.75 29.36 -20.73
N PHE A 67 14.82 28.03 -20.64
CA PHE A 67 15.86 27.31 -19.89
C PHE A 67 17.25 27.43 -20.52
N GLU A 68 17.32 27.60 -21.84
CA GLU A 68 18.56 27.73 -22.59
C GLU A 68 19.14 29.16 -22.55
N ARG A 69 18.39 30.14 -22.01
CA ARG A 69 18.90 31.51 -21.85
C ARG A 69 20.04 31.56 -20.86
N LYS A 70 21.08 32.27 -21.26
CA LYS A 70 22.28 32.48 -20.45
C LYS A 70 22.50 33.94 -20.13
N ASN A 71 23.04 34.20 -18.94
CA ASN A 71 23.52 35.52 -18.56
C ASN A 71 24.86 35.85 -19.25
N ALA A 72 25.37 37.06 -19.03
CA ALA A 72 26.65 37.52 -19.60
C ALA A 72 27.86 36.64 -19.20
N GLU A 73 27.73 35.88 -18.11
CA GLU A 73 28.74 34.94 -17.60
C GLU A 73 28.55 33.50 -18.10
N ASN A 74 27.67 33.29 -19.11
CA ASN A 74 27.37 31.98 -19.70
C ASN A 74 26.74 30.97 -18.71
N GLN A 75 26.18 31.44 -17.60
CA GLN A 75 25.38 30.65 -16.66
C GLN A 75 23.89 30.73 -17.00
N VAL A 76 23.10 29.74 -16.54
CA VAL A 76 21.65 29.72 -16.74
C VAL A 76 21.03 30.97 -16.10
N LYS A 77 20.26 31.74 -16.88
CA LYS A 77 19.72 33.03 -16.45
C LYS A 77 18.70 32.88 -15.31
N TYR A 78 17.89 31.82 -15.33
CA TYR A 78 16.82 31.58 -14.36
C TYR A 78 16.91 30.18 -13.73
N PRO A 79 17.86 29.93 -12.83
CA PRO A 79 18.10 28.59 -12.28
C PRO A 79 16.95 28.07 -11.41
N LEU A 80 16.36 28.91 -10.54
CA LEU A 80 15.29 28.50 -9.63
C LEU A 80 13.96 28.34 -10.38
N LEU A 81 13.66 29.28 -11.28
CA LEU A 81 12.47 29.19 -12.13
C LEU A 81 12.51 27.94 -13.02
N THR A 82 13.67 27.65 -13.62
CA THR A 82 13.87 26.44 -14.43
C THR A 82 13.58 25.17 -13.63
N LYS A 83 14.07 25.11 -12.39
CA LYS A 83 13.85 23.96 -11.50
C LYS A 83 12.37 23.81 -11.15
N LEU A 84 11.69 24.90 -10.83
CA LEU A 84 10.26 24.89 -10.51
C LEU A 84 9.43 24.41 -11.69
N VAL A 85 9.61 25.05 -12.84
CA VAL A 85 8.80 24.80 -14.03
C VAL A 85 9.01 23.38 -14.54
N LYS A 86 10.25 22.86 -14.54
CA LYS A 86 10.51 21.45 -14.86
C LYS A 86 9.74 20.52 -13.93
N ALA A 87 9.76 20.76 -12.62
CA ALA A 87 9.02 19.93 -11.68
C ALA A 87 7.50 19.99 -11.92
N LEU A 88 6.97 21.17 -12.24
CA LEU A 88 5.54 21.36 -12.52
C LEU A 88 5.10 20.71 -13.84
N LEU A 89 5.92 20.79 -14.89
CA LEU A 89 5.66 20.16 -16.19
C LEU A 89 5.83 18.63 -16.16
N CYS A 90 6.51 18.08 -15.15
CA CYS A 90 6.58 16.64 -14.91
C CYS A 90 5.36 16.10 -14.16
N LEU A 91 4.47 16.96 -13.65
CA LEU A 91 3.24 16.50 -13.00
C LEU A 91 2.23 16.07 -14.07
N PRO A 92 1.61 14.88 -13.92
CA PRO A 92 0.60 14.42 -14.85
C PRO A 92 -0.60 15.38 -14.83
N HIS A 93 -0.97 15.91 -16.01
CA HIS A 93 -2.00 16.94 -16.15
C HIS A 93 -3.44 16.39 -16.19
N GLY A 94 -3.65 15.14 -15.76
CA GLY A 94 -4.97 14.53 -15.64
C GLY A 94 -4.91 13.00 -15.56
N ASN A 95 -6.08 12.37 -15.50
CA ASN A 95 -6.19 10.91 -15.44
C ASN A 95 -5.88 10.22 -16.79
N ALA A 96 -5.74 10.97 -17.88
CA ALA A 96 -5.52 10.42 -19.22
C ALA A 96 -4.25 9.54 -19.31
N ASP A 97 -3.17 9.90 -18.61
CA ASP A 97 -1.94 9.08 -18.57
C ASP A 97 -2.15 7.78 -17.79
N VAL A 98 -2.94 7.84 -16.72
CA VAL A 98 -3.33 6.67 -15.92
C VAL A 98 -4.24 5.75 -16.73
N GLU A 99 -5.20 6.30 -17.45
CA GLU A 99 -6.10 5.57 -18.36
C GLU A 99 -5.35 4.93 -19.53
N ARG A 100 -4.36 5.64 -20.13
CA ARG A 100 -3.42 5.03 -21.08
C ARG A 100 -2.67 3.86 -20.45
N GLY A 101 -2.19 4.03 -19.22
CA GLY A 101 -1.55 2.97 -18.45
C GLY A 101 -2.43 1.74 -18.30
N PHE A 102 -3.71 1.93 -17.94
CA PHE A 102 -4.69 0.86 -17.83
C PHE A 102 -5.01 0.18 -19.15
N SER A 103 -5.18 0.94 -20.24
CA SER A 103 -5.41 0.37 -21.58
C SER A 103 -4.22 -0.50 -22.03
N GLN A 104 -2.99 -0.02 -21.80
CA GLN A 104 -1.80 -0.80 -22.11
C GLN A 104 -1.66 -2.04 -21.21
N ASN A 105 -2.06 -1.95 -19.93
CA ASN A 105 -2.13 -3.12 -19.05
C ASN A 105 -3.18 -4.12 -19.54
N GLY A 106 -4.35 -3.64 -19.99
CA GLY A 106 -5.39 -4.47 -20.61
C GLY A 106 -4.88 -5.24 -21.82
N ARG A 107 -4.06 -4.60 -22.66
CA ARG A 107 -3.39 -5.27 -23.80
C ARG A 107 -2.38 -6.35 -23.36
N VAL A 108 -1.63 -6.11 -22.28
CA VAL A 108 -0.68 -7.10 -21.74
C VAL A 108 -1.39 -8.29 -21.10
N LEU A 109 -2.54 -8.05 -20.48
CA LEU A 109 -3.36 -9.04 -19.80
C LEU A 109 -4.35 -9.77 -20.72
N HIS A 110 -4.54 -9.29 -21.95
CA HIS A 110 -5.35 -9.97 -22.96
C HIS A 110 -4.78 -11.38 -23.20
N ASP A 111 -5.61 -12.40 -22.97
CA ASP A 111 -5.25 -13.84 -22.99
C ASP A 111 -4.21 -14.29 -21.94
N ARG A 112 -3.86 -13.43 -20.98
CA ARG A 112 -2.81 -13.66 -19.95
C ARG A 112 -3.26 -13.21 -18.55
N SER A 113 -4.51 -13.50 -18.20
CA SER A 113 -5.12 -13.09 -16.92
C SER A 113 -4.47 -13.72 -15.68
N SER A 114 -3.69 -14.80 -15.84
CA SER A 114 -2.99 -15.49 -14.75
C SER A 114 -1.59 -14.95 -14.44
N LEU A 115 -1.16 -13.85 -15.08
CA LEU A 115 0.15 -13.26 -14.81
C LEU A 115 0.20 -12.62 -13.41
N SER A 116 1.31 -12.85 -12.70
CA SER A 116 1.58 -12.16 -11.44
C SER A 116 1.85 -10.67 -11.67
N LEU A 117 1.60 -9.85 -10.65
CA LEU A 117 1.82 -8.40 -10.70
C LEU A 117 3.27 -8.05 -11.09
N GLU A 118 4.25 -8.80 -10.56
CA GLU A 118 5.68 -8.61 -10.86
C GLU A 118 5.98 -8.90 -12.32
N SER A 119 5.30 -9.88 -12.90
CA SER A 119 5.46 -10.25 -14.31
C SER A 119 4.90 -9.16 -15.21
N VAL A 120 3.73 -8.62 -14.87
CA VAL A 120 3.14 -7.46 -15.56
C VAL A 120 4.07 -6.26 -15.46
N ASN A 121 4.55 -5.92 -14.26
CA ASN A 121 5.49 -4.81 -14.07
C ASN A 121 6.79 -4.99 -14.87
N GLY A 122 7.34 -6.20 -14.91
CA GLY A 122 8.53 -6.52 -15.72
C GLY A 122 8.30 -6.30 -17.22
N ILE A 123 7.15 -6.75 -17.75
CA ILE A 123 6.77 -6.52 -19.15
C ILE A 123 6.56 -5.03 -19.42
N ARG A 124 5.93 -4.30 -18.49
CA ARG A 124 5.70 -2.85 -18.60
C ARG A 124 7.01 -2.08 -18.64
N HIS A 125 7.96 -2.40 -17.76
CA HIS A 125 9.28 -1.77 -17.75
C HIS A 125 10.06 -2.02 -19.05
N THR A 126 10.07 -3.26 -19.53
CA THR A 126 10.77 -3.61 -20.78
C THR A 126 10.14 -2.94 -22.00
N LEU A 127 8.82 -2.92 -22.12
CA LEU A 127 8.12 -2.22 -23.21
C LEU A 127 8.34 -0.70 -23.15
N SER A 128 8.24 -0.09 -21.97
CA SER A 128 8.49 1.34 -21.80
C SER A 128 9.93 1.72 -22.15
N PHE A 129 10.90 0.87 -21.79
CA PHE A 129 12.29 1.05 -22.18
C PHE A 129 12.49 0.93 -23.69
N ALA A 130 11.90 -0.09 -24.33
CA ALA A 130 11.97 -0.28 -25.77
C ALA A 130 11.35 0.89 -26.56
N GLN A 131 10.26 1.47 -26.06
CA GLN A 131 9.63 2.65 -26.66
C GLN A 131 10.58 3.84 -26.78
N ARG A 132 11.55 4.00 -25.86
CA ARG A 132 12.56 5.08 -25.95
C ARG A 132 13.43 4.98 -27.20
N TYR A 133 13.58 3.78 -27.75
CA TYR A 133 14.35 3.52 -28.97
C TYR A 133 13.44 3.39 -30.21
N GLY A 134 12.19 3.85 -30.14
CA GLY A 134 11.23 3.72 -31.23
C GLY A 134 10.74 2.28 -31.42
N SER A 135 10.87 1.43 -30.41
CA SER A 135 10.57 -0.01 -30.48
C SER A 135 11.43 -0.78 -31.50
N ASP A 136 12.57 -0.20 -31.92
CA ASP A 136 13.50 -0.82 -32.84
C ASP A 136 14.51 -1.69 -32.05
N PRO A 137 14.49 -3.02 -32.21
CA PRO A 137 15.40 -3.91 -31.48
C PRO A 137 16.86 -3.70 -31.85
N CYS A 138 17.16 -3.16 -33.03
CA CYS A 138 18.53 -3.00 -33.53
C CYS A 138 19.29 -1.86 -32.85
N LYS A 139 18.57 -0.90 -32.25
CA LYS A 139 19.15 0.22 -31.50
C LYS A 139 19.47 -0.13 -30.05
N PHE A 140 19.13 -1.35 -29.63
CA PHE A 140 19.34 -1.81 -28.27
C PHE A 140 20.69 -2.50 -28.13
N GLU A 141 21.61 -1.85 -27.42
CA GLU A 141 22.88 -2.45 -27.06
C GLU A 141 22.72 -3.36 -25.84
N ILE A 142 22.93 -4.66 -26.04
CA ILE A 142 22.85 -5.65 -24.96
C ILE A 142 24.12 -5.55 -24.10
N GLY A 143 24.01 -4.84 -22.99
CA GLY A 143 25.09 -4.76 -21.99
C GLY A 143 25.34 -6.11 -21.28
N ASN A 144 26.56 -6.27 -20.78
CA ASN A 144 26.96 -7.46 -20.00
C ASN A 144 26.07 -7.71 -18.78
N ASP A 145 25.48 -6.65 -18.21
CA ASP A 145 24.57 -6.77 -17.06
C ASP A 145 23.24 -7.40 -17.43
N VAL A 146 22.73 -7.14 -18.64
CA VAL A 146 21.51 -7.79 -19.16
C VAL A 146 21.77 -9.28 -19.34
N VAL A 147 22.94 -9.65 -19.90
CA VAL A 147 23.35 -11.05 -20.06
C VAL A 147 23.47 -11.75 -18.69
N LYS A 148 24.09 -11.10 -17.71
CA LYS A 148 24.17 -11.62 -16.33
C LYS A 148 22.78 -11.75 -15.69
N ALA A 149 21.88 -10.79 -15.92
CA ALA A 149 20.52 -10.82 -15.38
C ALA A 149 19.71 -11.99 -15.95
N VAL A 150 19.77 -12.22 -17.27
CA VAL A 150 19.10 -13.34 -17.94
C VAL A 150 19.61 -14.67 -17.43
N ARG A 151 20.94 -14.85 -17.32
CA ARG A 151 21.53 -16.08 -16.77
C ARG A 151 21.06 -16.38 -15.35
N ASN A 152 20.86 -15.35 -14.54
CA ASN A 152 20.40 -15.49 -13.16
C ASN A 152 18.86 -15.52 -13.01
N ALA A 153 18.10 -15.29 -14.07
CA ALA A 153 16.64 -15.17 -14.01
C ALA A 153 15.97 -16.45 -13.50
N SER A 154 16.40 -17.61 -14.01
CA SER A 154 15.90 -18.92 -13.56
C SER A 154 16.16 -19.15 -12.08
N LYS A 155 17.39 -18.86 -11.61
CA LYS A 155 17.75 -18.96 -10.19
C LYS A 155 16.89 -18.06 -9.31
N ARG A 156 16.68 -16.81 -9.72
CA ARG A 156 15.82 -15.85 -9.00
C ARG A 156 14.36 -16.32 -8.93
N TYR A 157 13.84 -16.87 -10.02
CA TYR A 157 12.50 -17.43 -10.05
C TYR A 157 12.36 -18.62 -9.08
N SER A 158 13.28 -19.58 -9.13
CA SER A 158 13.27 -20.74 -8.22
C SER A 158 13.38 -20.31 -6.75
N GLN A 159 14.21 -19.32 -6.44
CA GLN A 159 14.31 -18.76 -5.09
C GLN A 159 12.99 -18.13 -4.63
N ARG A 160 12.32 -17.36 -5.49
CA ARG A 160 11.01 -16.78 -5.18
C ARG A 160 9.96 -17.86 -4.90
N MET A 161 9.88 -18.88 -5.75
CA MET A 161 8.93 -19.99 -5.58
C MET A 161 9.16 -20.74 -4.25
N GLU A 162 10.43 -20.94 -3.87
CA GLU A 162 10.76 -21.57 -2.59
C GLU A 162 10.39 -20.68 -1.40
N GLN A 163 10.62 -19.36 -1.49
CA GLN A 163 10.21 -18.40 -0.46
C GLN A 163 8.68 -18.36 -0.29
N GLU A 164 7.92 -18.33 -1.40
CA GLU A 164 6.46 -18.37 -1.37
C GLU A 164 5.96 -19.68 -0.73
N LYS A 165 6.57 -20.82 -1.08
CA LYS A 165 6.25 -22.12 -0.49
C LYS A 165 6.54 -22.16 1.01
N GLN A 166 7.65 -21.58 1.45
CA GLN A 166 8.01 -21.49 2.87
C GLN A 166 7.07 -20.55 3.64
N ALA A 167 6.71 -19.40 3.06
CA ALA A 167 5.74 -18.48 3.65
C ALA A 167 4.36 -19.13 3.83
N LEU A 168 3.90 -19.86 2.81
CA LEU A 168 2.62 -20.58 2.88
C LEU A 168 2.64 -21.69 3.95
N LYS A 169 3.76 -22.42 4.08
CA LYS A 169 3.93 -23.40 5.15
C LYS A 169 3.87 -22.74 6.53
N ARG A 170 4.55 -21.61 6.74
CA ARG A 170 4.51 -20.86 8.01
C ARG A 170 3.12 -20.37 8.36
N LEU A 171 2.36 -19.88 7.37
CA LEU A 171 0.96 -19.46 7.57
C LEU A 171 0.07 -20.64 7.97
N ARG A 172 0.24 -21.81 7.34
CA ARG A 172 -0.51 -23.03 7.70
C ARG A 172 -0.17 -23.51 9.11
N THR A 173 1.11 -23.61 9.45
CA THR A 173 1.54 -24.04 10.79
C THR A 173 1.11 -23.05 11.87
N GLY A 174 1.08 -21.75 11.57
CA GLY A 174 0.53 -20.74 12.49
C GLY A 174 -0.98 -20.86 12.71
N ALA A 175 -1.75 -21.10 11.64
CA ALA A 175 -3.20 -21.31 11.73
C ALA A 175 -3.58 -22.63 12.44
N GLU A 176 -2.79 -23.69 12.20
CA GLU A 176 -2.90 -24.99 12.87
C GLU A 176 -2.41 -24.96 14.32
N GLN A 177 -1.63 -23.97 14.76
CA GLN A 177 -1.28 -23.81 16.18
C GLN A 177 -2.33 -23.00 16.95
N SER A 178 -3.07 -22.10 16.29
CA SER A 178 -4.13 -21.31 16.92
C SER A 178 -5.45 -22.06 17.18
N THR A 179 -5.65 -23.25 16.60
CA THR A 179 -6.94 -23.97 16.63
C THR A 179 -7.01 -25.20 17.57
N PRO A 180 -5.94 -25.99 17.84
CA PRO A 180 -6.00 -27.14 18.74
C PRO A 180 -5.68 -26.80 20.21
N SER A 181 -4.71 -25.92 20.50
CA SER A 181 -4.28 -25.65 21.88
C SER A 181 -5.29 -24.81 22.68
N THR A 182 -5.96 -23.87 22.01
CA THR A 182 -7.03 -23.05 22.62
C THR A 182 -8.22 -23.94 22.98
N SER A 183 -8.57 -24.92 22.13
CA SER A 183 -9.72 -25.80 22.38
C SER A 183 -9.49 -26.75 23.57
N GLU A 184 -8.30 -27.31 23.77
CA GLU A 184 -8.03 -28.19 24.92
C GLU A 184 -7.86 -27.42 26.23
N ALA A 185 -7.18 -26.27 26.20
CA ALA A 185 -7.04 -25.40 27.38
C ALA A 185 -8.39 -24.82 27.83
N ASP A 186 -9.25 -24.40 26.90
CA ASP A 186 -10.60 -23.91 27.21
C ASP A 186 -11.48 -25.02 27.77
N ARG A 187 -11.40 -26.26 27.24
CA ARG A 187 -12.12 -27.42 27.78
C ARG A 187 -11.69 -27.75 29.21
N GLN A 188 -10.39 -27.69 29.50
CA GLN A 188 -9.86 -27.93 30.84
C GLN A 188 -10.29 -26.84 31.82
N ASN A 189 -10.27 -25.57 31.40
CA ASN A 189 -10.74 -24.46 32.22
C ASN A 189 -12.26 -24.51 32.47
N GLU A 190 -13.06 -24.90 31.49
CA GLU A 190 -14.51 -25.11 31.65
C GLU A 190 -14.81 -26.26 32.64
N ALA A 191 -14.08 -27.37 32.55
CA ALA A 191 -14.23 -28.50 33.47
C ALA A 191 -13.87 -28.13 34.92
N VAL A 192 -12.74 -27.47 35.13
CA VAL A 192 -12.30 -26.99 36.45
C VAL A 192 -13.26 -25.92 37.01
N GLY A 193 -13.83 -25.07 36.15
CA GLY A 193 -14.85 -24.08 36.52
C GLY A 193 -16.14 -24.73 37.03
N ALA A 194 -16.62 -25.78 36.35
CA ALA A 194 -17.82 -26.51 36.75
C ALA A 194 -17.63 -27.27 38.08
N GLU A 195 -16.45 -27.86 38.30
CA GLU A 195 -16.11 -28.55 39.55
C GLU A 195 -16.07 -27.58 40.75
N ARG A 196 -15.52 -26.37 40.55
CA ARG A 196 -15.56 -25.31 41.58
C ARG A 196 -16.99 -24.86 41.90
N MET A 197 -17.87 -24.77 40.91
CA MET A 197 -19.28 -24.41 41.12
C MET A 197 -20.01 -25.47 41.94
N LEU A 198 -19.77 -26.76 41.68
CA LEU A 198 -20.34 -27.86 42.47
C LEU A 198 -19.89 -27.79 43.93
N LYS A 199 -18.58 -27.64 44.16
CA LYS A 199 -18.02 -27.55 45.52
C LYS A 199 -18.57 -26.35 46.31
N ASN A 200 -18.72 -25.20 45.65
CA ASN A 200 -19.31 -24.02 46.29
C ASN A 200 -20.81 -24.20 46.60
N ALA A 201 -21.54 -24.89 45.73
CA ALA A 201 -22.95 -25.17 45.96
C ALA A 201 -23.16 -26.14 47.13
N GLU A 202 -22.33 -27.16 47.25
CA GLU A 202 -22.31 -28.09 48.40
C GLU A 202 -22.07 -27.35 49.72
N LEU A 203 -21.08 -26.45 49.76
CA LEU A 203 -20.77 -25.64 50.94
C LEU A 203 -21.92 -24.71 51.35
N LEU A 204 -22.63 -24.11 50.37
CA LEU A 204 -23.77 -23.25 50.64
C LEU A 204 -24.97 -24.03 51.19
N ILE A 205 -25.23 -25.23 50.65
CA ILE A 205 -26.30 -26.11 51.15
C ILE A 205 -25.95 -26.60 52.55
N GLU A 206 -24.70 -27.00 52.81
CA GLU A 206 -24.27 -27.47 54.12
C GLU A 206 -24.35 -26.34 55.18
N ARG A 207 -23.96 -25.11 54.81
CA ARG A 207 -24.09 -23.92 55.66
C ARG A 207 -25.56 -23.57 55.93
N GLY A 208 -26.38 -23.55 54.88
CA GLY A 208 -27.81 -23.26 54.98
C GLY A 208 -28.56 -24.30 55.85
N MET A 209 -28.19 -25.58 55.75
CA MET A 209 -28.70 -26.65 56.59
C MET A 209 -28.29 -26.47 58.07
N LYS A 210 -27.04 -26.06 58.35
CA LYS A 210 -26.56 -25.80 59.72
C LYS A 210 -27.20 -24.56 60.34
N GLN A 211 -27.43 -23.50 59.56
CA GLN A 211 -27.96 -22.22 60.03
C GLN A 211 -29.50 -22.11 59.93
N LYS A 212 -30.18 -23.15 59.42
CA LYS A 212 -31.62 -23.14 59.06
C LYS A 212 -31.99 -21.97 58.14
N ASN A 213 -31.04 -21.49 57.33
CA ASN A 213 -31.25 -20.40 56.40
C ASN A 213 -31.70 -20.97 55.04
N PHE A 214 -32.99 -20.83 54.76
CA PHE A 214 -33.58 -21.35 53.52
C PHE A 214 -33.05 -20.64 52.26
N GLY A 215 -32.61 -19.38 52.39
CA GLY A 215 -32.06 -18.60 51.27
C GLY A 215 -30.72 -19.15 50.75
N ASP A 216 -29.86 -19.63 51.65
CA ASP A 216 -28.57 -20.25 51.26
C ASP A 216 -28.77 -21.62 50.60
N ILE A 217 -29.79 -22.37 51.04
CA ILE A 217 -30.16 -23.66 50.44
C ILE A 217 -30.70 -23.46 49.02
N GLN A 218 -31.58 -22.47 48.81
CA GLN A 218 -32.09 -22.14 47.48
C GLN A 218 -30.97 -21.66 46.55
N SER A 219 -30.08 -20.80 47.05
CA SER A 219 -28.93 -20.31 46.29
C SER A 219 -27.98 -21.45 45.88
N GLY A 220 -27.72 -22.39 46.79
CA GLY A 220 -26.94 -23.59 46.49
C GLY A 220 -27.62 -24.51 45.47
N GLN A 221 -28.94 -24.72 45.55
CA GLN A 221 -29.69 -25.52 44.57
C GLN A 221 -29.67 -24.91 43.16
N VAL A 222 -29.77 -23.59 43.05
CA VAL A 222 -29.66 -22.88 41.76
C VAL A 222 -28.27 -23.06 41.15
N LEU A 223 -27.22 -22.95 41.96
CA LEU A 223 -25.84 -23.19 41.50
C LEU A 223 -25.60 -24.63 41.05
N LEU A 224 -26.18 -25.63 41.74
CA LEU A 224 -26.13 -27.03 41.30
C LEU A 224 -26.82 -27.24 39.95
N MET A 225 -27.98 -26.60 39.74
CA MET A 225 -28.71 -26.70 38.48
C MET A 225 -27.90 -26.10 37.32
N GLN A 226 -27.31 -24.92 37.52
CA GLN A 226 -26.46 -24.28 36.52
C GLN A 226 -25.19 -25.08 36.21
N ALA A 227 -24.58 -25.70 37.24
CA ALA A 227 -23.43 -26.57 37.05
C ALA A 227 -23.78 -27.82 36.22
N ARG A 228 -24.94 -28.45 36.50
CA ARG A 228 -25.44 -29.62 35.74
C ARG A 228 -25.75 -29.29 34.29
N GLU A 229 -26.36 -28.13 34.03
CA GLU A 229 -26.65 -27.68 32.67
C GLU A 229 -25.36 -27.49 31.85
N LYS A 230 -24.36 -26.83 32.43
CA LYS A 230 -23.04 -26.65 31.80
C LYS A 230 -22.33 -27.97 31.53
N MET A 231 -22.35 -28.92 32.46
CA MET A 231 -21.77 -30.26 32.28
C MET A 231 -22.49 -31.06 31.18
N THR A 232 -23.82 -30.95 31.10
CA THR A 232 -24.59 -31.62 30.05
C THR A 232 -24.28 -31.04 28.67
N ALA A 233 -24.12 -29.71 28.58
CA ALA A 233 -23.74 -29.03 27.36
C ALA A 233 -22.32 -29.41 26.90
N SER A 234 -21.35 -29.52 27.81
CA SER A 234 -20.00 -29.95 27.47
C SER A 234 -19.94 -31.42 27.05
N MET A 235 -20.72 -32.30 27.68
CA MET A 235 -20.82 -33.72 27.31
C MET A 235 -21.39 -33.91 25.89
N LYS A 236 -22.45 -33.18 25.53
CA LYS A 236 -23.00 -33.18 24.15
C LYS A 236 -22.00 -32.67 23.11
N ARG A 237 -21.17 -31.68 23.45
CA ARG A 237 -20.09 -31.19 22.58
C ARG A 237 -18.98 -32.23 22.40
N LEU A 238 -18.68 -33.03 23.42
CA LEU A 238 -17.70 -34.12 23.30
C LEU A 238 -18.20 -35.24 22.39
N GLU A 239 -19.48 -35.61 22.49
CA GLU A 239 -20.10 -36.61 21.61
C GLU A 239 -20.07 -36.18 20.15
N SER A 240 -20.33 -34.90 19.85
CA SER A 240 -20.30 -34.39 18.46
C SER A 240 -18.89 -34.37 17.88
N VAL A 241 -17.88 -33.99 18.67
CA VAL A 241 -16.46 -34.03 18.27
C VAL A 241 -16.00 -35.47 18.04
N ASN A 242 -16.39 -36.41 18.90
CA ASN A 242 -15.99 -37.81 18.76
C ASN A 242 -16.65 -38.46 17.53
N LYS A 243 -17.89 -38.07 17.21
CA LYS A 243 -18.59 -38.48 15.98
C LYS A 243 -17.93 -37.89 14.73
N ALA A 244 -17.46 -36.64 14.76
CA ALA A 244 -16.72 -36.02 13.66
C ALA A 244 -15.39 -36.75 13.39
N LYS A 245 -14.61 -37.06 14.43
CA LYS A 245 -13.36 -37.82 14.30
C LYS A 245 -13.56 -39.24 13.76
N LYS A 246 -14.68 -39.89 14.10
CA LYS A 246 -15.00 -41.25 13.61
C LYS A 246 -15.38 -41.27 12.12
N ASN A 247 -15.90 -40.16 11.59
CA ASN A 247 -16.24 -40.02 10.18
C ASN A 247 -15.04 -39.65 9.30
N GLU A 248 -13.96 -39.11 9.86
CA GLU A 248 -12.71 -38.80 9.14
C GLU A 248 -11.78 -40.02 8.95
N HIS A 249 -12.10 -41.16 9.57
CA HIS A 249 -11.31 -42.41 9.53
C HIS A 249 -11.97 -43.56 8.75
N ASN A 250 -13.09 -43.30 8.07
CA ASN A 250 -13.76 -44.21 7.13
C ASN A 250 -13.74 -43.60 5.72
#